data_AF-A0A839ARU2-F1
#
_entry.id   AF-A0A839ARU2-F1
#
_cell.length_a   1.000
_cell.length_b   1.000
_cell.length_c   1.000
_cell.angle_alpha   90.00
_cell.angle_beta   90.00
_cell.angle_gamma   90.00
#
_symmetry.space_group_name_H-M   'P 1'
#
loop_
_entity.id
_entity.type
_entity.pdbx_description
1 polymer ?
#
loop_
_entity_poly.entity_id
_entity_poly.type
_entity_poly.pdbx_seq_one_letter_code
_entity_poly.pdbx_strand_id
1 'polypeptide(L)'
;MTVTGTGAGCTGSTPSDTVVVTLSPAPTAPTASAQSFCDNDSPTVADLVATGTGTIVWYTDAGLTTVANSGDALAAGTYYVTQNDGTCESNATSVAVNVTGIGICTDTDGDGIADVDDADDDNDGIADVDEGSGLN
;
A
#
# COMPACT_ATOMS: atom_id res chain seq x y z
N MET A 1 17.90 -44.26 -11.34
CA MET A 1 18.00 -43.12 -10.41
C MET A 1 18.48 -41.93 -11.21
N THR A 2 17.56 -41.03 -11.54
CA THR A 2 17.80 -39.61 -11.86
C THR A 2 16.42 -39.03 -12.15
N VAL A 3 15.92 -38.18 -11.26
CA VAL A 3 14.81 -37.27 -11.54
C VAL A 3 15.45 -35.97 -11.98
N THR A 4 15.19 -35.53 -13.21
CA THR A 4 15.52 -34.17 -13.68
C THR A 4 14.23 -33.37 -13.69
N GLY A 5 14.03 -32.55 -12.67
CA GLY A 5 13.01 -31.52 -12.64
C GLY A 5 13.54 -30.22 -13.24
N THR A 6 12.71 -29.53 -14.02
CA THR A 6 12.84 -28.10 -14.31
C THR A 6 11.45 -27.52 -14.52
N GLY A 7 10.93 -26.86 -13.48
CA GLY A 7 9.68 -26.12 -13.51
C GLY A 7 9.34 -25.70 -12.07
N ALA A 8 9.37 -24.39 -11.80
CA ALA A 8 9.00 -23.83 -10.51
C ALA A 8 7.51 -24.10 -10.25
N GLY A 9 7.24 -25.15 -9.48
CA GLY A 9 5.93 -25.63 -9.08
C GLY A 9 6.16 -26.91 -8.30
N CYS A 10 5.67 -27.00 -7.08
CA CYS A 10 5.91 -28.16 -6.23
C CYS A 10 5.20 -29.40 -6.83
N THR A 11 5.90 -30.28 -7.55
CA THR A 11 5.28 -31.44 -8.26
C THR A 11 5.74 -32.82 -7.75
N GLY A 12 4.79 -33.59 -7.17
CA GLY A 12 4.34 -34.95 -7.57
C GLY A 12 5.25 -36.22 -7.62
N SER A 13 4.99 -37.17 -6.68
CA SER A 13 4.69 -38.64 -6.73
C SER A 13 5.38 -39.70 -7.65
N THR A 14 5.60 -40.91 -7.08
CA THR A 14 5.56 -42.27 -7.73
C THR A 14 4.98 -43.33 -6.74
N PRO A 15 4.41 -44.50 -7.14
CA PRO A 15 2.97 -44.80 -6.96
C PRO A 15 2.62 -46.05 -6.12
N SER A 16 1.46 -46.04 -5.43
CA SER A 16 0.40 -47.08 -5.41
C SER A 16 -0.60 -46.85 -4.26
N ASP A 17 -1.34 -45.76 -4.37
CA ASP A 17 -2.68 -45.57 -3.81
C ASP A 17 -3.16 -44.31 -4.52
N THR A 18 -4.34 -44.28 -5.10
CA THR A 18 -4.83 -43.05 -5.75
C THR A 18 -5.23 -42.05 -4.66
N VAL A 19 -4.23 -41.44 -4.04
CA VAL A 19 -4.39 -40.23 -3.22
C VAL A 19 -4.74 -39.12 -4.20
N VAL A 20 -6.02 -38.79 -4.25
CA VAL A 20 -6.48 -37.58 -4.92
C VAL A 20 -5.98 -36.41 -4.09
N VAL A 21 -4.80 -35.88 -4.43
CA VAL A 21 -4.31 -34.62 -3.86
C VAL A 21 -5.13 -33.51 -4.50
N THR A 22 -6.20 -33.09 -3.82
CA THR A 22 -6.97 -31.93 -4.23
C THR A 22 -6.20 -30.67 -3.83
N LEU A 23 -5.44 -30.10 -4.77
CA LEU A 23 -4.87 -28.76 -4.60
C LEU A 23 -6.01 -27.75 -4.67
N SER A 24 -6.19 -26.95 -3.62
CA SER A 24 -7.08 -25.80 -3.66
C SER A 24 -6.49 -24.74 -4.61
N PRO A 25 -7.27 -24.10 -5.48
CA PRO A 25 -6.78 -22.96 -6.25
C PRO A 25 -6.41 -21.81 -5.30
N ALA A 26 -5.36 -21.07 -5.63
CA ALA A 26 -5.02 -19.85 -4.91
C ALA A 26 -6.18 -18.83 -5.02
N PRO A 27 -6.43 -18.02 -3.98
CA PRO A 27 -7.45 -16.99 -4.05
C PRO A 27 -7.11 -15.95 -5.12
N THR A 28 -8.13 -15.27 -5.64
CA THR A 28 -7.95 -14.14 -6.57
C THR A 28 -7.10 -13.05 -5.92
N ALA A 29 -6.31 -12.31 -6.69
CA ALA A 29 -5.59 -11.15 -6.14
C ALA A 29 -6.58 -10.11 -5.56
N PRO A 30 -6.24 -9.42 -4.45
CA PRO A 30 -7.05 -8.34 -3.93
C PRO A 30 -7.07 -7.15 -4.91
N THR A 31 -8.11 -6.31 -4.82
CA THR A 31 -8.24 -5.10 -5.63
C THR A 31 -7.82 -3.88 -4.83
N ALA A 32 -6.92 -3.08 -5.37
CA ALA A 32 -6.51 -1.81 -4.79
C ALA A 32 -6.14 -0.83 -5.91
N SER A 33 -6.49 0.43 -5.71
CA SER A 33 -6.12 1.53 -6.61
C SER A 33 -4.96 2.32 -6.02
N ALA A 34 -4.37 3.22 -6.81
CA ALA A 34 -3.39 4.17 -6.28
C ALA A 34 -3.99 5.03 -5.15
N GLN A 35 -3.17 5.35 -4.15
CA GLN A 35 -3.58 6.04 -2.93
C GLN A 35 -2.67 7.24 -2.67
N SER A 36 -3.25 8.30 -2.11
CA SER A 36 -2.55 9.54 -1.79
C SER A 36 -2.79 9.91 -0.33
N PHE A 37 -1.73 10.32 0.35
CA PHE A 37 -1.75 10.71 1.76
C PHE A 37 -0.94 11.99 1.96
N CYS A 38 -1.28 12.77 2.98
CA CYS A 38 -0.56 13.97 3.37
C CYS A 38 0.43 13.65 4.49
N ASP A 39 1.67 14.11 4.36
CA ASP A 39 2.75 13.85 5.33
C ASP A 39 2.42 14.40 6.73
N ASN A 40 1.65 15.50 6.80
CA ASN A 40 1.17 16.09 8.05
C ASN A 40 0.29 15.13 8.88
N ASP A 41 -0.47 14.25 8.22
CA ASP A 41 -1.31 13.26 8.89
C ASP A 41 -0.49 12.10 9.49
N SER A 42 0.82 12.07 9.26
CA SER A 42 1.72 10.99 9.66
C SER A 42 1.17 9.60 9.29
N PRO A 43 0.86 9.37 7.99
CA PRO A 43 0.20 8.15 7.54
C PRO A 43 1.07 6.93 7.81
N THR A 44 0.42 5.80 8.04
CA THR A 44 1.02 4.50 8.32
C THR A 44 0.55 3.46 7.31
N VAL A 45 1.20 2.30 7.29
CA VAL A 45 0.74 1.16 6.47
C VAL A 45 -0.68 0.71 6.83
N ALA A 46 -1.16 0.97 8.06
CA ALA A 46 -2.54 0.68 8.44
C ALA A 46 -3.59 1.49 7.66
N ASP A 47 -3.19 2.65 7.12
CA ASP A 47 -4.07 3.53 6.34
C ASP A 47 -4.23 3.07 4.90
N LEU A 48 -3.42 2.10 4.44
CA LEU A 48 -3.54 1.52 3.11
C LEU A 48 -4.80 0.66 2.99
N VAL A 49 -5.60 0.97 1.97
CA VAL A 49 -6.86 0.30 1.68
C VAL A 49 -6.72 -0.68 0.51
N ALA A 50 -7.19 -1.91 0.70
CA ALA A 50 -7.38 -2.89 -0.35
C ALA A 50 -8.67 -3.69 -0.08
N THR A 51 -9.32 -4.14 -1.15
CA THR A 51 -10.52 -4.98 -1.08
C THR A 51 -10.18 -6.42 -1.42
N GLY A 52 -10.52 -7.34 -0.52
CA GLY A 52 -10.32 -8.77 -0.69
C GLY A 52 -11.29 -9.57 0.16
N THR A 53 -11.35 -10.87 -0.08
CA THR A 53 -12.14 -11.83 0.68
C THR A 53 -11.31 -12.56 1.74
N GLY A 54 -9.98 -12.51 1.63
CA GLY A 54 -9.03 -13.10 2.58
C GLY A 54 -8.39 -12.05 3.50
N THR A 55 -7.43 -12.50 4.30
CA THR A 55 -6.57 -11.61 5.11
C THR A 55 -5.63 -10.84 4.19
N ILE A 56 -5.67 -9.51 4.25
CA ILE A 56 -4.82 -8.62 3.46
C ILE A 56 -3.41 -8.55 4.07
N VAL A 57 -2.39 -8.69 3.21
CA VAL A 57 -0.98 -8.55 3.59
C VAL A 57 -0.29 -7.59 2.62
N TRP A 58 0.43 -6.63 3.17
CA TRP A 58 1.17 -5.62 2.41
C TRP A 58 2.66 -5.91 2.42
N TYR A 59 3.34 -5.59 1.31
CA TYR A 59 4.77 -5.76 1.11
C TYR A 59 5.37 -4.51 0.47
N THR A 60 6.64 -4.25 0.76
CA THR A 60 7.40 -3.12 0.19
C THR A 60 8.20 -3.51 -1.05
N ASP A 61 8.29 -4.79 -1.39
CA ASP A 61 9.01 -5.28 -2.56
C ASP A 61 8.17 -6.21 -3.45
N ALA A 62 8.45 -6.20 -4.76
CA ALA A 62 7.76 -7.01 -5.75
C ALA A 62 7.98 -8.53 -5.56
N GLY A 63 9.03 -8.91 -4.84
CA GLY A 63 9.34 -10.31 -4.50
C GLY A 63 8.53 -10.84 -3.33
N LEU A 64 7.73 -10.01 -2.65
CA LEU A 64 6.93 -10.36 -1.48
C LEU A 64 7.80 -10.91 -0.34
N THR A 65 9.00 -10.34 -0.16
CA THR A 65 9.97 -10.81 0.84
C THR A 65 9.97 -9.96 2.11
N THR A 66 9.51 -8.72 2.01
CA THR A 66 9.50 -7.71 3.07
C THR A 66 8.08 -7.28 3.36
N VAL A 67 7.52 -7.79 4.44
CA VAL A 67 6.17 -7.40 4.92
C VAL A 67 6.21 -5.97 5.42
N ALA A 68 5.25 -5.16 4.99
CA ALA A 68 4.98 -3.83 5.52
C ALA A 68 4.09 -3.97 6.77
N ASN A 69 4.60 -3.61 7.96
CA ASN A 69 3.86 -3.77 9.20
C ASN A 69 2.92 -2.58 9.40
N SER A 70 1.75 -2.80 9.99
CA SER A 70 0.72 -1.77 10.13
C SER A 70 1.18 -0.50 10.86
N GLY A 71 2.20 -0.58 11.74
CA GLY A 71 2.73 0.58 12.45
C GLY A 71 3.89 1.30 11.76
N ASP A 72 4.34 0.81 10.60
CA ASP A 72 5.43 1.44 9.85
C ASP A 72 4.92 2.74 9.21
N ALA A 73 5.72 3.79 9.29
CA ALA A 73 5.43 5.05 8.61
C ALA A 73 5.34 4.82 7.10
N LEU A 74 4.34 5.43 6.47
CA LEU A 74 4.13 5.28 5.05
C LEU A 74 5.07 6.20 4.28
N ALA A 75 5.68 5.67 3.22
CA ALA A 75 6.54 6.44 2.32
C ALA A 75 5.97 6.41 0.91
N ALA A 76 6.25 7.43 0.10
CA ALA A 76 5.91 7.41 -1.31
C ALA A 76 6.65 6.26 -2.02
N GLY A 77 5.95 5.48 -2.83
CA GLY A 77 6.52 4.31 -3.47
C GLY A 77 5.48 3.36 -4.08
N THR A 78 5.92 2.17 -4.45
CA THR A 78 5.04 1.09 -4.87
C THR A 78 4.97 0.04 -3.78
N TYR A 79 3.76 -0.24 -3.31
CA TYR A 79 3.47 -1.32 -2.37
C TYR A 79 2.81 -2.47 -3.12
N TYR A 80 2.91 -3.67 -2.57
CA TYR A 80 2.36 -4.88 -3.16
C TYR A 80 1.42 -5.52 -2.14
N VAL A 81 0.20 -5.85 -2.57
CA VAL A 81 -0.82 -6.41 -1.68
C VAL A 81 -1.28 -7.78 -2.15
N THR A 82 -1.29 -8.73 -1.24
CA THR A 82 -1.84 -10.09 -1.44
C THR A 82 -3.00 -10.33 -0.48
N GLN A 83 -3.72 -11.42 -0.71
CA GLN A 83 -4.66 -11.95 0.26
C GLN A 83 -4.40 -13.43 0.55
N ASN A 84 -4.60 -13.83 1.80
CA ASN A 84 -4.55 -15.22 2.23
C ASN A 84 -5.95 -15.70 2.61
N ASP A 85 -6.40 -16.81 2.02
CA ASP A 85 -7.68 -17.45 2.36
C ASP A 85 -7.58 -18.45 3.54
N GLY A 86 -6.39 -18.55 4.14
CA GLY A 86 -6.06 -19.48 5.22
C GLY A 86 -5.37 -20.75 4.75
N THR A 87 -5.38 -21.01 3.44
CA THR A 87 -4.72 -22.18 2.82
C THR A 87 -3.66 -21.78 1.80
N CYS A 88 -3.89 -20.69 1.06
CA CYS A 88 -3.01 -20.21 0.01
C CYS A 88 -2.98 -18.68 -0.03
N GLU A 89 -1.84 -18.14 -0.41
CA GLU A 89 -1.67 -16.72 -0.72
C GLU A 89 -1.95 -16.46 -2.22
N SER A 90 -2.59 -15.34 -2.52
CA SER A 90 -2.88 -14.91 -3.89
C SER A 90 -1.65 -14.36 -4.59
N ASN A 91 -1.77 -14.14 -5.91
CA ASN A 91 -0.91 -13.18 -6.61
C ASN A 91 -1.04 -11.78 -6.00
N ALA A 92 -0.01 -10.96 -6.20
CA ALA A 92 0.02 -9.58 -5.70
C ALA A 92 -0.59 -8.58 -6.69
N THR A 93 -1.21 -7.55 -6.13
CA THR A 93 -1.61 -6.32 -6.84
C THR A 93 -0.64 -5.21 -6.47
N SER A 94 -0.08 -4.52 -7.46
CA SER A 94 0.81 -3.36 -7.23
C SER A 94 0.00 -2.09 -7.01
N VAL A 95 0.37 -1.31 -6.02
CA VAL A 95 -0.32 -0.10 -5.58
C VAL A 95 0.67 1.05 -5.52
N ALA A 96 0.43 2.10 -6.30
CA ALA A 96 1.19 3.33 -6.19
C ALA A 96 0.69 4.13 -4.98
N VAL A 97 1.61 4.51 -4.10
CA VAL A 97 1.36 5.31 -2.92
C VAL A 97 2.10 6.63 -3.10
N ASN A 98 1.37 7.73 -3.01
CA ASN A 98 1.92 9.06 -3.06
C ASN A 98 1.77 9.70 -1.68
N VAL A 99 2.88 10.19 -1.12
CA VAL A 99 2.86 10.97 0.11
C VAL A 99 3.25 12.40 -0.25
N THR A 100 2.30 13.31 -0.12
CA THR A 100 2.43 14.72 -0.42
C THR A 100 2.99 15.47 0.79
N GLY A 101 3.99 16.33 0.58
CA GLY A 101 4.67 17.04 1.67
C GLY A 101 3.74 17.97 2.46
N ILE A 102 4.20 18.41 3.62
CA ILE A 102 3.39 19.17 4.59
C ILE A 102 2.73 20.40 3.95
N GLY A 103 3.51 21.27 3.27
CA GLY A 103 2.96 22.53 2.72
C GLY A 103 1.87 22.37 1.65
N ILE A 104 1.79 21.23 0.97
CA ILE A 104 0.78 21.02 -0.08
C ILE A 104 -0.53 20.43 0.43
N CYS A 105 -0.62 20.20 1.74
CA CYS A 105 -1.79 19.63 2.41
C CYS A 105 -2.19 20.39 3.68
N THR A 106 -1.37 21.33 4.15
CA THR A 106 -1.76 22.23 5.23
C THR A 106 -2.74 23.25 4.66
N ASP A 107 -3.78 23.51 5.45
CA ASP A 107 -4.89 24.43 5.18
C ASP A 107 -5.12 25.10 6.54
N THR A 108 -4.41 26.19 6.76
CA THR A 108 -4.21 26.77 8.09
C THR A 108 -5.48 27.45 8.63
N ASP A 109 -6.30 28.04 7.76
CA ASP A 109 -7.58 28.65 8.12
C ASP A 109 -8.81 27.73 7.92
N GLY A 110 -8.66 26.63 7.16
CA GLY A 110 -9.70 25.64 6.92
C GLY A 110 -10.67 25.98 5.79
N ASP A 111 -10.30 26.86 4.86
CA ASP A 111 -11.15 27.27 3.74
C ASP A 111 -11.14 26.30 2.53
N GLY A 112 -10.21 25.35 2.54
CA GLY A 112 -10.06 24.31 1.52
C GLY A 112 -9.06 24.63 0.40
N ILE A 113 -8.28 25.72 0.52
CA ILE A 113 -7.05 25.97 -0.23
C ILE A 113 -5.86 25.51 0.62
N ALA A 114 -4.81 24.97 -0.01
CA ALA A 114 -3.61 24.59 0.73
C ALA A 114 -2.69 25.80 0.88
N ASP A 115 -1.97 25.95 2.00
CA ASP A 115 -1.10 27.10 2.30
C ASP A 115 -0.13 27.48 1.16
N VAL A 116 0.35 26.50 0.37
CA VAL A 116 1.24 26.78 -0.77
C VAL A 116 0.57 27.52 -1.94
N ASP A 117 -0.74 27.42 -2.03
CA ASP A 117 -1.61 27.94 -3.09
C ASP A 117 -2.59 29.00 -2.54
N ASP A 118 -2.66 29.17 -1.22
CA ASP A 118 -3.34 30.25 -0.54
C ASP A 118 -2.41 31.48 -0.50
N ALA A 119 -3.01 32.67 -0.50
CA ALA A 119 -2.30 33.94 -0.46
C ALA A 119 -2.50 34.67 0.87
N ASP A 120 -3.35 34.15 1.74
CA ASP A 120 -3.74 34.68 3.06
C ASP A 120 -4.07 33.45 3.95
N ASP A 121 -3.02 32.72 4.34
CA ASP A 121 -3.08 31.38 4.95
C ASP A 121 -3.96 31.29 6.23
N ASP A 122 -4.18 32.40 6.93
CA ASP A 122 -5.04 32.50 8.13
C ASP A 122 -6.33 33.33 7.94
N ASN A 123 -6.51 33.85 6.72
CA ASN A 123 -7.68 34.59 6.21
C ASN A 123 -8.12 35.72 7.13
N ASP A 124 -7.13 36.42 7.69
CA ASP A 124 -7.31 37.59 8.54
C ASP A 124 -7.44 38.90 7.74
N GLY A 125 -7.23 38.82 6.42
CA GLY A 125 -7.36 39.91 5.46
C GLY A 125 -6.03 40.56 5.07
N ILE A 126 -4.89 39.93 5.37
CA ILE A 126 -3.54 40.37 4.99
C ILE A 126 -2.85 39.24 4.24
N ALA A 127 -2.37 39.51 3.02
CA ALA A 127 -1.69 38.49 2.24
C ALA A 127 -0.28 38.18 2.79
N ASP A 128 0.19 36.93 2.65
CA ASP A 128 1.47 36.44 3.22
C ASP A 128 2.70 37.24 2.75
N VAL A 129 2.59 37.87 1.58
CA VAL A 129 3.63 38.75 1.02
C VAL A 129 3.82 40.06 1.80
N ASP A 130 2.82 40.47 2.56
CA ASP A 130 2.79 41.69 3.36
C ASP A 130 3.05 41.42 4.87
N GLU A 131 3.16 40.15 5.27
CA GLU A 131 3.31 39.67 6.66
C GLU A 131 4.77 39.65 7.19
N GLY A 132 5.79 39.74 6.33
CA GLY A 132 7.17 39.97 6.78
C GLY A 132 7.75 38.87 7.69
N SER A 133 7.89 37.66 7.14
CA SER A 133 8.55 36.49 7.73
C SER A 133 7.97 36.00 9.07
N GLY A 134 7.02 35.07 8.94
CA GLY A 134 7.05 33.86 9.75
C GLY A 134 5.76 33.56 10.46
N LEU A 135 5.04 32.60 9.88
CA LEU A 135 4.00 31.81 10.52
C LEU A 135 2.84 32.66 11.03
N ASN A 136 1.88 32.86 10.15
CA ASN A 136 0.48 32.63 10.47
C ASN A 136 -0.15 31.95 9.26
#